data_AF-A0A0F9SIG0-F1
#
_entry.id   AF-A0A0F9SIG0-F1
#
_cell.length_a   1.000
_cell.length_b   1.000
_cell.length_c   1.000
_cell.angle_alpha   90.00
_cell.angle_beta   90.00
_cell.angle_gamma   90.00
#
_symmetry.space_group_name_H-M   'P 1'
#
loop_
_entity.id
_entity.type
_entity.pdbx_description
1 polymer ?
#
loop_
_entity_poly.entity_id
_entity_poly.type
_entity_poly.pdbx_seq_one_letter_code
_entity_poly.pdbx_strand_id
1 'polypeptide(L)' 'MPTLFLVLFIVSLFPMVLAILGGFLRKKQFGKFDNKQPRLQQAHMTGLGARVMAAQQNAWEALIFYFRS' A
#
# COMPACT_ATOMS: atom_id res chain seq x y z
N MET A 1 -1.14 -18.82 -21.00
CA MET A 1 -0.15 -17.73 -21.10
C MET A 1 -0.73 -16.33 -20.93
N PRO A 2 -1.83 -15.90 -21.59
CA PRO A 2 -2.35 -14.54 -21.39
C PRO A 2 -2.92 -14.30 -19.98
N THR A 3 -3.47 -15.34 -19.35
CA THR A 3 -4.03 -15.28 -17.99
C THR A 3 -3.00 -14.89 -16.93
N LEU A 4 -1.76 -15.37 -17.03
CA LEU A 4 -0.70 -15.05 -16.05
C LEU A 4 -0.35 -13.56 -16.08
N PHE A 5 -0.20 -12.99 -17.28
CA PHE A 5 0.10 -11.58 -17.48
C PHE A 5 -1.07 -10.68 -17.07
N LEU A 6 -2.30 -11.11 -17.32
CA LEU A 6 -3.49 -10.36 -16.88
C LEU A 6 -3.56 -10.30 -15.34
N VAL A 7 -3.34 -11.41 -14.66
CA VAL A 7 -3.29 -11.45 -13.19
C VAL A 7 -2.12 -10.61 -12.66
N LEU A 8 -0.93 -10.72 -13.28
CA LEU A 8 0.23 -9.88 -12.91
C LEU A 8 -0.12 -8.40 -13.01
N PHE A 9 -0.73 -8.00 -14.12
CA PHE A 9 -1.14 -6.63 -14.36
C PHE A 9 -2.12 -6.16 -13.28
N ILE A 10 -3.18 -6.92 -13.01
CA ILE A 10 -4.19 -6.58 -11.99
C ILE A 10 -3.56 -6.47 -10.60
N VAL A 11 -2.79 -7.48 -10.17
CA VAL A 11 -2.16 -7.52 -8.83
C VAL A 11 -1.12 -6.41 -8.68
N SER A 12 -0.43 -6.01 -9.76
CA SER A 12 0.52 -4.88 -9.72
C SER A 12 -0.14 -3.53 -9.38
N LEU A 13 -1.45 -3.40 -9.62
CA LEU A 13 -2.21 -2.19 -9.27
C LEU A 13 -2.58 -2.10 -7.78
N PHE A 14 -2.68 -3.23 -7.07
CA PHE A 14 -3.13 -3.27 -5.68
C PHE A 14 -2.26 -2.43 -4.73
N PRO A 15 -0.91 -2.54 -4.74
CA PRO A 15 -0.07 -1.72 -3.89
C PRO A 15 -0.21 -0.21 -4.15
N MET A 16 -0.48 0.18 -5.40
CA MET A 16 -0.70 1.59 -5.78
C MET A 16 -2.03 2.12 -5.25
N VAL A 17 -3.12 1.37 -5.42
CA VAL A 17 -4.44 1.75 -4.87
C VAL A 17 -4.38 1.89 -3.36
N LEU A 18 -3.72 0.94 -2.68
CA LEU A 18 -3.55 0.98 -1.22
C LEU A 18 -2.67 2.16 -0.78
N ALA A 19 -1.66 2.55 -1.57
CA ALA A 19 -0.86 3.75 -1.30
C ALA A 19 -1.70 5.03 -1.28
N ILE A 20 -2.60 5.18 -2.26
CA ILE A 20 -3.50 6.34 -2.37
C ILE A 20 -4.45 6.37 -1.17
N LEU A 21 -5.06 5.23 -0.83
CA LEU A 21 -5.94 5.11 0.33
C LEU A 21 -5.20 5.39 1.65
N GLY A 22 -3.99 4.85 1.80
CA GLY A 22 -3.12 5.10 2.95
C GLY A 22 -2.78 6.59 3.10
N GLY A 23 -2.49 7.28 1.99
CA GLY A 23 -2.27 8.72 1.97
C GLY A 23 -3.50 9.52 2.42
N PHE A 24 -4.69 9.16 1.92
CA PHE A 24 -5.94 9.80 2.34
C PHE A 24 -6.22 9.60 3.84
N LEU A 25 -6.08 8.36 4.33
CA LEU A 25 -6.29 8.03 5.75
C LEU A 25 -5.26 8.71 6.64
N ARG A 26 -4.00 8.80 6.21
CA ARG A 26 -2.95 9.56 6.90
C ARG A 26 -3.34 11.03 7.03
N LYS A 27 -3.77 11.66 5.93
CA LYS A 27 -4.21 13.06 5.95
C LYS A 27 -5.40 13.24 6.90
N LYS A 28 -6.35 12.31 6.88
CA LYS A 28 -7.51 12.31 7.77
C LYS A 28 -7.11 12.17 9.24
N GLN A 29 -6.10 11.36 9.55
CA GLN A 29 -5.67 11.09 10.93
C GLN A 29 -4.81 12.20 11.53
N PHE A 30 -3.85 12.75 10.77
CA PHE A 30 -2.91 13.75 11.29
C PHE A 30 -3.20 15.19 10.86
N GLY A 31 -4.18 15.40 9.98
CA GLY A 31 -4.54 16.70 9.41
C GLY A 31 -3.53 17.29 8.42
N LYS A 32 -2.27 16.84 8.46
CA LYS A 32 -1.18 17.30 7.59
C LYS A 32 -0.31 16.15 7.13
N PHE A 33 0.36 16.32 5.99
CA PHE A 33 1.45 15.44 5.58
C PHE A 33 2.76 15.93 6.19
N ASP A 34 3.47 15.05 6.87
CA ASP A 34 4.85 15.29 7.29
C ASP A 34 5.79 14.82 6.17
N ASN A 35 6.31 15.80 5.43
CA ASN A 35 7.29 15.56 4.37
C ASN A 35 8.73 15.47 4.90
N LYS A 36 8.99 15.86 6.15
CA LYS A 36 10.32 15.78 6.76
C LYS A 36 10.59 14.37 7.27
N GLN A 37 9.59 13.76 7.91
CA GLN A 37 9.70 12.42 8.49
C GLN A 37 8.52 11.51 8.10
N PRO A 38 8.32 11.25 6.80
CA PRO A 38 7.14 10.52 6.32
C PRO A 38 7.08 9.10 6.86
N ARG A 39 8.21 8.43 7.13
CA ARG A 39 8.20 7.06 7.69
C ARG A 39 7.73 7.02 9.14
N LEU A 40 8.15 7.99 9.95
CA LEU A 40 7.70 8.09 11.35
C LEU A 40 6.20 8.37 11.41
N GLN A 41 5.70 9.31 10.61
CA GLN A 41 4.26 9.56 10.52
C GLN A 41 3.46 8.31 10.07
N GLN A 42 4.09 7.42 9.29
CA GLN A 42 3.50 6.15 8.85
C GLN A 42 3.38 5.18 10.02
N ALA A 43 4.47 5.06 10.80
CA ALA A 43 4.54 4.20 11.98
C ALA A 43 3.53 4.60 13.07
N HIS A 44 3.19 5.90 13.15
CA HIS A 44 2.19 6.40 14.10
C HIS A 44 0.74 6.24 13.62
N MET A 45 0.49 5.74 12.40
CA MET A 45 -0.89 5.48 11.97
C MET A 45 -1.54 4.39 12.82
N THR A 46 -2.83 4.53 13.09
CA THR A 46 -3.60 3.58 13.90
C THR A 46 -4.94 3.25 13.25
N GLY A 47 -5.62 2.21 13.73
CA GLY A 47 -6.93 1.81 13.24
C GLY A 47 -6.93 1.47 11.75
N LEU A 48 -7.85 2.07 10.99
CA LEU A 48 -7.97 1.80 9.54
C LEU A 48 -6.71 2.18 8.75
N GLY A 49 -6.03 3.28 9.10
CA GLY A 49 -4.80 3.70 8.42
C GLY A 49 -3.68 2.67 8.55
N ALA A 50 -3.49 2.12 9.75
CA ALA A 50 -2.53 1.05 10.01
C ALA A 50 -2.87 -0.23 9.23
N ARG A 51 -4.15 -0.60 9.14
CA ARG A 51 -4.60 -1.79 8.39
C ARG A 51 -4.34 -1.64 6.90
N VAL A 52 -4.58 -0.46 6.33
CA VAL A 52 -4.29 -0.19 4.91
C VAL A 52 -2.79 -0.24 4.63
N MET A 53 -1.96 0.29 5.53
CA MET A 53 -0.50 0.16 5.41
C MET A 53 -0.03 -1.29 5.45
N ALA A 54 -0.54 -2.09 6.39
CA ALA A 54 -0.21 -3.51 6.46
C ALA A 54 -0.66 -4.26 5.19
N ALA A 55 -1.87 -3.98 4.70
CA ALA A 55 -2.36 -4.56 3.45
C ALA A 55 -1.47 -4.16 2.25
N GLN A 56 -1.00 -2.91 2.20
CA GLN A 56 -0.11 -2.44 1.14
C GLN A 56 1.22 -3.21 1.16
N GLN A 57 1.81 -3.41 2.34
CA GLN A 57 3.03 -4.17 2.51
C GLN A 57 2.85 -5.63 2.06
N ASN A 58 1.77 -6.27 2.49
CA ASN A 58 1.44 -7.63 2.06
C ASN A 58 1.23 -7.73 0.54
N ALA A 59 0.63 -6.72 -0.08
CA ALA A 59 0.43 -6.67 -1.54
C ALA A 59 1.76 -6.59 -2.30
N TRP A 60 2.75 -5.83 -1.79
CA TRP A 60 4.10 -5.81 -2.36
C TRP A 60 4.79 -7.17 -2.27
N GLU A 61 4.74 -7.80 -1.10
CA GLU A 61 5.33 -9.12 -0.89
C GLU A 61 4.67 -10.16 -1.81
N ALA A 62 3.34 -10.20 -1.86
CA ALA A 62 2.59 -11.10 -2.72
C ALA A 62 2.89 -10.89 -4.22
N LEU A 63 3.04 -9.65 -4.67
CA LEU A 63 3.41 -9.34 -6.06
C LEU A 63 4.80 -9.88 -6.40
N ILE A 64 5.77 -9.72 -5.50
CA ILE A 64 7.14 -10.25 -5.69
C ILE A 64 7.13 -11.77 -5.77
N PHE A 65 6.34 -12.44 -4.91
CA PHE A 65 6.18 -13.90 -4.97
C PHE A 65 5.57 -14.35 -6.30
N TYR A 66 4.48 -13.72 -6.73
CA TYR A 66 3.79 -14.07 -7.98
C TYR A 66 4.64 -13.80 -9.22
N PHE A 67 5.44 -12.74 -9.24
CA PHE A 67 6.33 -12.45 -10.36
C PHE A 67 7.45 -13.49 -10.52
N ARG A 68 7.86 -14.14 -9.42
CA ARG A 68 8.95 -15.13 -9.43
C ARG A 68 8.47 -16.58 -9.64
N SER A 69 7.20 -16.87 -9.40
CA SER A 69 6.58 -18.18 -9.61
C SER A 69 6.27 -18.46 -11.07
#